data_AF-X1RIB8-F1
#
_entry.id   AF-X1RIB8-F1
#
_cell.length_a   1.000
_cell.length_b   1.000
_cell.length_c   1.000
_cell.angle_alpha   90.00
_cell.angle_beta   90.00
_cell.angle_gamma   90.00
#
_symmetry.space_group_name_H-M   'P 1'
#
loop_
_entity.id
_entity.type
_entity.pdbx_description
1 polymer ?
#
loop_
_entity_poly.entity_id
_entity_poly.type
_entity_poly.pdbx_seq_one_letter_code
_entity_poly.pdbx_strand_id
1 'polypeptide(L)'
;IGCLKCVYDHLTEKGRFIVDVFLPYTNLDESWIADENVNFETTLPNSEAKIKRTDLRKKIDVKNQIIYADLIYYITYPDGKQETIVEELCLKYYYHSQIQRLLIENRFTICAEYGYYDKRKIGEGSEQIFVCKK
;
A
#
# COMPACT_ATOMS: atom_id res chain seq x y z
N ILE A 1 -3.35 3.33 16.97
CA ILE A 1 -2.62 4.33 17.80
C ILE A 1 -1.34 3.74 18.41
N GLY A 2 -1.32 2.47 18.86
CA GLY A 2 -0.12 1.85 19.43
C GLY A 2 1.14 1.87 18.54
N CYS A 3 0.99 1.67 17.22
CA CYS A 3 2.14 1.67 16.29
C CYS A 3 2.89 3.01 16.25
N LEU A 4 2.19 4.12 15.94
CA LEU A 4 2.83 5.44 15.83
C LEU A 4 3.45 5.91 17.14
N LYS A 5 2.78 5.66 18.26
CA LYS A 5 3.35 5.92 19.58
C LYS A 5 4.63 5.12 19.82
N CYS A 6 4.64 3.83 19.50
CA CYS A 6 5.82 2.98 19.63
C CYS A 6 6.99 3.53 18.79
N VAL A 7 6.73 3.92 17.54
CA VAL A 7 7.75 4.54 16.67
C VAL A 7 8.29 5.84 17.30
N TYR A 8 7.40 6.71 17.80
CA TYR A 8 7.79 7.96 18.43
C TYR A 8 8.73 7.73 19.63
N ASP A 9 8.36 6.77 20.49
CA ASP A 9 9.11 6.46 21.70
C ASP A 9 10.51 5.89 21.40
N HIS A 10 10.68 5.19 20.27
CA HIS A 10 11.97 4.63 19.84
C HIS A 10 12.84 5.61 19.01
N LEU A 11 12.27 6.71 18.54
CA LEU A 11 13.02 7.66 17.71
C LEU A 11 14.01 8.46 18.56
N THR A 12 15.24 8.64 18.09
CA THR A 12 16.17 9.59 18.73
C THR A 12 15.77 11.04 18.40
N GLU A 13 16.27 12.02 19.15
CA GLU A 13 15.96 13.45 18.91
C GLU A 13 16.34 13.93 17.50
N LYS A 14 17.34 13.29 16.87
CA LYS A 14 17.75 13.56 15.49
C LYS A 14 17.20 12.55 14.47
N GLY A 15 16.47 11.54 14.94
CA GLY A 15 15.93 10.48 14.11
C GLY A 15 14.92 11.00 13.08
N ARG A 16 14.67 10.16 12.07
CA ARG A 16 13.61 10.37 11.08
C ARG A 16 12.73 9.14 11.01
N PHE A 17 11.44 9.38 10.92
CA PHE A 17 10.44 8.37 10.61
C PHE A 17 9.94 8.66 9.20
N ILE A 18 10.07 7.69 8.30
CA ILE A 18 9.55 7.79 6.94
C ILE A 18 8.46 6.75 6.82
N VAL A 19 7.27 7.18 6.41
CA VAL A 19 6.14 6.29 6.15
C VAL A 19 5.63 6.53 4.75
N ASP A 20 5.38 5.44 4.05
CA ASP A 20 4.76 5.41 2.74
C ASP A 20 3.40 4.71 2.87
N VAL A 21 2.35 5.36 2.37
CA VAL A 21 1.02 4.78 2.26
C VAL A 21 0.45 5.17 0.91
N PHE A 22 -0.38 4.32 0.33
CA PHE A 22 -1.00 4.63 -0.95
C PHE A 22 -1.94 5.84 -0.84
N LEU A 23 -2.05 6.59 -1.93
CA LEU A 23 -2.96 7.71 -2.09
C LEU A 23 -4.23 7.22 -2.81
N PRO A 24 -5.40 7.23 -2.16
CA PRO A 24 -6.66 6.97 -2.87
C PRO A 24 -6.86 7.97 -4.01
N TYR A 25 -7.11 7.47 -5.23
CA TYR A 25 -7.23 8.28 -6.45
C TYR A 25 -8.50 9.15 -6.47
N THR A 26 -9.53 8.75 -5.73
CA THR A 26 -10.78 9.47 -5.51
C THR A 26 -11.28 9.19 -4.10
N ASN A 27 -12.44 9.76 -3.76
CA ASN A 27 -13.25 9.22 -2.69
C ASN A 27 -13.64 7.78 -3.06
N LEU A 28 -13.21 6.81 -2.24
CA LEU A 28 -13.53 5.39 -2.46
C LEU A 28 -14.93 5.08 -1.93
N ASP A 29 -15.69 4.35 -2.73
CA ASP A 29 -16.99 3.79 -2.41
C ASP A 29 -17.11 2.37 -3.00
N GLU A 30 -18.32 1.81 -3.05
CA GLU A 30 -18.56 0.46 -3.56
C GLU A 30 -18.14 0.27 -5.03
N SER A 31 -17.96 1.35 -5.82
CA SER A 31 -17.41 1.28 -7.18
C SER A 31 -15.94 0.86 -7.23
N TRP A 32 -15.25 0.82 -6.09
CA TRP A 32 -13.90 0.28 -6.00
C TRP A 32 -13.86 -1.24 -6.23
N ILE A 33 -14.96 -1.95 -5.97
CA ILE A 33 -15.09 -3.39 -6.23
C ILE A 33 -14.96 -3.63 -7.73
N ALA A 34 -14.12 -4.58 -8.09
CA ALA A 34 -13.82 -4.91 -9.47
C ALA A 34 -13.47 -6.39 -9.58
N ASP A 35 -13.77 -6.96 -10.75
CA ASP A 35 -13.38 -8.32 -11.09
C ASP A 35 -11.85 -8.47 -11.11
N GLU A 36 -11.42 -9.72 -11.24
CA GLU A 36 -10.01 -10.06 -11.31
C GLU A 36 -9.36 -9.41 -12.55
N ASN A 37 -8.27 -8.67 -12.34
CA ASN A 37 -7.54 -7.98 -13.39
C ASN A 37 -6.05 -8.34 -13.37
N VAL A 38 -5.44 -8.48 -14.54
CA VAL A 38 -4.00 -8.78 -14.65
C VAL A 38 -3.19 -7.55 -14.28
N ASN A 39 -2.31 -7.67 -13.29
CA ASN A 39 -1.38 -6.61 -12.92
C ASN A 39 -0.08 -6.69 -13.68
N PHE A 40 0.52 -7.87 -13.69
CA PHE A 40 1.80 -8.10 -14.35
C PHE A 40 1.97 -9.57 -14.71
N GLU A 41 2.80 -9.80 -15.72
CA GLU A 41 3.27 -11.12 -16.11
C GLU A 41 4.80 -11.09 -16.19
N THR A 42 5.44 -12.17 -15.75
CA THR A 42 6.90 -12.29 -15.84
C THR A 42 7.30 -13.76 -15.95
N THR A 43 8.57 -14.00 -16.26
CA THR A 43 9.19 -15.33 -16.22
C THR A 43 10.35 -15.28 -15.24
N LEU A 44 10.39 -16.19 -14.28
CA LEU A 44 11.48 -16.25 -13.31
C LEU A 44 12.79 -16.66 -14.00
N PRO A 45 13.87 -15.88 -13.87
CA PRO A 45 15.12 -16.15 -14.59
C PRO A 45 15.76 -17.52 -14.29
N ASN A 46 15.55 -18.07 -13.08
CA ASN A 46 16.23 -19.29 -12.64
C ASN A 46 15.41 -20.56 -12.87
N SER A 47 14.09 -20.50 -12.76
CA SER A 47 13.21 -21.67 -12.89
C SER A 47 12.48 -21.73 -14.22
N GLU A 48 12.59 -20.68 -15.05
CA GLU A 48 11.80 -20.45 -16.26
C GLU A 48 10.28 -20.52 -16.02
N ALA A 49 9.84 -20.48 -14.76
CA ALA A 49 8.43 -20.51 -14.41
C ALA A 49 7.78 -19.19 -14.82
N LYS A 50 6.64 -19.29 -15.52
CA LYS A 50 5.82 -18.15 -15.90
C LYS A 50 4.92 -17.78 -14.74
N ILE A 51 4.94 -16.52 -14.34
CA ILE A 51 4.09 -15.97 -13.28
C ILE A 51 3.16 -14.96 -13.92
N LYS A 52 1.86 -15.12 -13.67
CA LYS A 52 0.84 -14.11 -13.91
C LYS A 52 0.26 -13.71 -12.56
N ARG A 53 0.40 -12.43 -12.18
CA ARG A 53 -0.27 -11.87 -11.00
C ARG A 53 -1.51 -11.09 -11.41
N THR A 54 -2.60 -11.34 -10.72
CA THR A 54 -3.84 -10.58 -10.81
C THR A 54 -4.21 -9.96 -9.46
N ASP A 55 -5.02 -8.89 -9.49
CA ASP A 55 -5.70 -8.36 -8.32
C ASP A 55 -7.22 -8.56 -8.45
N LEU A 56 -7.86 -8.94 -7.35
CA LEU A 56 -9.32 -9.00 -7.23
C LEU A 56 -9.76 -8.07 -6.10
N ARG A 57 -10.66 -7.12 -6.39
CA ARG A 57 -11.15 -6.14 -5.40
C ARG A 57 -12.49 -6.61 -4.84
N LYS A 58 -12.44 -7.41 -3.78
CA LYS A 58 -13.59 -8.17 -3.26
C LYS A 58 -14.64 -7.30 -2.59
N LYS A 59 -14.20 -6.39 -1.72
CA LYS A 59 -15.09 -5.66 -0.81
C LYS A 59 -14.45 -4.39 -0.29
N ILE A 60 -15.27 -3.39 0.00
CA ILE A 60 -14.89 -2.19 0.74
C ILE A 60 -15.83 -1.99 1.94
N ASP A 61 -15.27 -1.60 3.08
CA ASP A 61 -15.97 -1.04 4.23
C ASP A 61 -15.66 0.46 4.29
N VAL A 62 -16.51 1.25 3.64
CA VAL A 62 -16.34 2.71 3.52
C VAL A 62 -16.38 3.39 4.88
N LYS A 63 -17.23 2.91 5.81
CA LYS A 63 -17.39 3.48 7.14
C LYS A 63 -16.11 3.38 7.96
N ASN A 64 -15.43 2.23 7.89
CA ASN A 64 -14.18 1.99 8.61
C ASN A 64 -12.93 2.30 7.77
N GLN A 65 -13.11 2.66 6.49
CA GLN A 65 -12.06 2.87 5.48
C GLN A 65 -11.13 1.66 5.36
N ILE A 66 -11.70 0.48 5.12
CA ILE A 66 -10.96 -0.77 4.93
C ILE A 66 -11.31 -1.35 3.55
N ILE A 67 -10.30 -1.74 2.79
CA ILE A 67 -10.46 -2.48 1.53
C ILE A 67 -9.98 -3.92 1.72
N TYR A 68 -10.67 -4.83 1.05
CA TYR A 68 -10.35 -6.25 1.00
C TYR A 68 -10.07 -6.63 -0.45
N ALA A 69 -8.85 -7.07 -0.72
CA ALA A 69 -8.39 -7.47 -2.04
C ALA A 69 -7.65 -8.80 -1.95
N ASP A 70 -7.58 -9.53 -3.06
CA ASP A 70 -6.66 -10.65 -3.21
C ASP A 70 -5.59 -10.31 -4.23
N LEU A 71 -4.35 -10.67 -3.92
CA LEU A 71 -3.31 -10.83 -4.93
C LEU A 71 -3.24 -12.31 -5.28
N ILE A 72 -3.52 -12.65 -6.53
CA ILE A 72 -3.53 -14.04 -6.98
C ILE A 72 -2.36 -14.24 -7.94
N TYR A 73 -1.54 -15.25 -7.67
CA TYR A 73 -0.39 -15.61 -8.48
C TYR A 73 -0.65 -16.96 -9.13
N TYR A 74 -0.76 -16.97 -10.45
CA TYR A 74 -0.78 -18.18 -11.25
C TYR A 74 0.64 -18.46 -11.74
N ILE A 75 1.18 -19.60 -11.34
CA ILE A 75 2.53 -20.04 -11.66
C ILE A 75 2.42 -21.25 -12.58
N THR A 76 3.06 -21.19 -13.74
CA THR A 76 3.22 -22.32 -14.67
C THR A 76 4.69 -22.67 -14.77
N TYR A 77 5.03 -23.89 -14.35
CA TYR A 77 6.40 -24.42 -14.40
C TYR A 77 6.72 -25.00 -15.80
N PRO A 78 8.01 -25.16 -16.16
CA PRO A 78 8.40 -25.67 -17.48
C PRO A 78 7.90 -27.09 -17.79
N ASP A 79 7.69 -27.91 -16.76
CA ASP A 79 7.12 -29.27 -16.87
C ASP A 79 5.60 -29.26 -17.09
N GLY A 80 4.98 -28.08 -17.16
CA GLY A 80 3.53 -27.89 -17.31
C GLY A 80 2.76 -27.93 -16.00
N LYS A 81 3.41 -28.16 -14.86
CA LYS A 81 2.75 -28.07 -13.55
C LYS A 81 2.24 -26.65 -13.33
N GLN A 82 1.05 -26.54 -12.74
CA GLN A 82 0.44 -25.27 -12.37
C GLN A 82 0.26 -25.17 -10.87
N GLU A 83 0.42 -23.97 -10.33
CA GLU A 83 0.22 -23.63 -8.94
C GLU A 83 -0.46 -22.27 -8.85
N THR A 84 -1.38 -22.14 -7.89
CA THR A 84 -2.06 -20.87 -7.60
C THR A 84 -1.82 -20.51 -6.14
N ILE A 85 -1.32 -19.30 -5.90
CA ILE A 85 -1.14 -18.73 -4.57
C ILE A 85 -2.08 -17.53 -4.44
N VAL A 86 -2.84 -17.48 -3.35
CA VAL A 86 -3.75 -16.36 -3.05
C VAL A 86 -3.28 -15.68 -1.77
N GLU A 87 -2.95 -14.41 -1.86
CA GLU A 87 -2.66 -13.56 -0.71
C GLU A 87 -3.87 -12.64 -0.44
N GLU A 88 -4.56 -12.89 0.67
CA GLU A 88 -5.69 -12.06 1.08
C GLU A 88 -5.22 -10.82 1.83
N LEU A 89 -5.56 -9.64 1.31
CA LEU A 89 -5.22 -8.35 1.88
C LEU A 89 -6.43 -7.72 2.58
N CYS A 90 -6.15 -7.11 3.73
CA CYS A 90 -7.07 -6.27 4.48
C CYS A 90 -6.33 -4.97 4.82
N LEU A 91 -6.62 -3.91 4.08
CA LEU A 91 -5.85 -2.67 4.14
C LEU A 91 -6.73 -1.52 4.60
N LYS A 92 -6.26 -0.79 5.61
CA LYS A 92 -6.87 0.49 5.97
C LYS A 92 -6.29 1.59 5.09
N TYR A 93 -7.15 2.45 4.56
CA TYR A 93 -6.73 3.56 3.71
C TYR A 93 -6.97 4.91 4.38
N TYR A 94 -6.17 5.89 3.97
CA TYR A 94 -6.21 7.25 4.49
C TYR A 94 -6.16 8.25 3.34
N TYR A 95 -7.06 9.23 3.36
CA TYR A 95 -6.88 10.42 2.54
C TYR A 95 -5.73 11.27 3.10
N HIS A 96 -5.15 12.12 2.26
CA HIS A 96 -3.99 12.95 2.59
C HIS A 96 -4.14 13.71 3.92
N SER A 97 -5.23 14.44 4.10
CA SER A 97 -5.48 15.20 5.34
C SER A 97 -5.61 14.31 6.57
N GLN A 98 -6.09 13.07 6.43
CA GLN A 98 -6.30 12.14 7.53
C GLN A 98 -4.97 11.59 8.04
N ILE A 99 -4.05 11.19 7.16
CA ILE A 99 -2.74 10.69 7.57
C ILE A 99 -1.87 11.83 8.13
N GLN A 100 -1.93 13.03 7.56
CA GLN A 100 -1.28 14.22 8.14
C GLN A 100 -1.74 14.46 9.58
N ARG A 101 -3.05 14.50 9.78
CA ARG A 101 -3.65 14.67 11.11
C ARG A 101 -3.23 13.57 12.06
N LEU A 102 -3.30 12.31 11.64
CA LEU A 102 -2.91 11.16 12.45
C LEU A 102 -1.45 11.25 12.92
N LEU A 103 -0.52 11.68 12.05
CA LEU A 103 0.89 11.86 12.41
C LEU A 103 1.07 12.99 13.43
N ILE A 104 0.45 14.16 13.18
CA ILE A 104 0.53 15.33 14.05
C ILE A 104 -0.07 15.05 15.44
N GLU A 105 -1.23 14.40 15.50
CA GLU A 105 -1.87 14.01 16.78
C GLU A 105 -1.03 12.99 17.56
N ASN A 106 -0.14 12.25 16.89
CA ASN A 106 0.84 11.36 17.52
C ASN A 106 2.21 12.04 17.72
N ARG A 107 2.22 13.37 17.80
CA ARG A 107 3.37 14.23 18.14
C ARG A 107 4.47 14.30 17.10
N PHE A 108 4.30 13.72 15.91
CA PHE A 108 5.29 13.88 14.86
C PHE A 108 5.23 15.28 14.24
N THR A 109 6.40 15.84 13.95
CA THR A 109 6.52 17.00 13.06
C THR A 109 6.77 16.52 11.63
N ILE A 110 5.87 16.85 10.69
CA ILE A 110 6.06 16.57 9.26
C ILE A 110 7.07 17.56 8.69
N CYS A 111 8.16 17.05 8.12
CA CYS A 111 9.26 17.84 7.56
C CYS A 111 9.18 17.94 6.03
N ALA A 112 8.66 16.90 5.36
CA ALA A 112 8.48 16.85 3.92
C ALA A 112 7.42 15.83 3.53
N GLU A 113 6.83 16.02 2.35
CA GLU A 113 5.79 15.17 1.77
C GLU A 113 6.08 14.95 0.29
N TYR A 114 5.95 13.71 -0.18
CA TYR A 114 6.25 13.33 -1.56
C TYR A 114 5.22 12.34 -2.12
N GLY A 115 4.88 12.46 -3.39
CA GLY A 115 3.95 11.55 -4.08
C GLY A 115 4.58 10.26 -4.59
N TYR A 116 5.91 10.13 -4.48
CA TYR A 116 6.69 8.94 -4.77
C TYR A 116 8.14 9.11 -4.27
N TYR A 117 8.95 8.05 -4.30
CA TYR A 117 10.35 8.08 -3.83
C TYR A 117 11.29 8.98 -4.66
N ASP A 118 10.88 9.37 -5.85
CA ASP A 118 11.58 10.36 -6.67
C ASP A 118 11.31 11.82 -6.25
N LYS A 119 10.57 12.01 -5.15
CA LYS A 119 10.25 13.31 -4.53
C LYS A 119 9.33 14.21 -5.34
N ARG A 120 8.60 13.67 -6.32
CA ARG A 120 7.48 14.39 -6.96
C ARG A 120 6.41 14.79 -5.94
N LYS A 121 5.50 15.68 -6.30
CA LYS A 121 4.49 16.19 -5.36
C LYS A 121 3.41 15.14 -5.09
N ILE A 122 2.74 15.27 -3.94
CA ILE A 122 1.50 14.51 -3.66
C ILE A 122 0.49 14.79 -4.77
N GLY A 123 -0.12 13.73 -5.30
CA GLY A 123 -1.03 13.79 -6.45
C GLY A 123 -0.36 13.65 -7.82
N GLU A 124 0.98 13.70 -7.91
CA GLU A 124 1.73 13.38 -9.14
C GLU A 124 2.18 11.89 -9.19
N GLY A 125 1.74 11.09 -8.22
CA GLY A 125 1.98 9.65 -8.08
C GLY A 125 0.85 8.95 -7.32
N SER A 126 0.97 7.63 -7.14
CA SER A 126 -0.02 6.80 -6.42
C SER A 126 0.24 6.69 -4.91
N GLU A 127 1.30 7.31 -4.42
CA GLU A 127 1.76 7.20 -3.03
C GLU A 127 1.68 8.54 -2.32
N GLN A 128 1.77 8.50 -1.00
CA GLN A 128 1.91 9.67 -0.14
C GLN A 128 2.91 9.38 0.99
N ILE A 129 4.14 9.80 0.74
CA ILE A 129 5.29 9.57 1.62
C ILE A 129 5.45 10.77 2.55
N PHE A 130 5.54 10.52 3.85
CA PHE A 130 5.78 11.53 4.88
C PHE A 130 7.14 11.32 5.53
N VAL A 131 7.95 12.37 5.57
CA VAL A 131 9.20 12.41 6.33
C VAL A 131 8.95 13.18 7.62
N CYS A 132 8.99 12.47 8.73
CA CYS A 132 8.67 12.98 10.06
C CYS A 132 9.89 12.98 10.98
N LYS A 133 9.81 13.80 12.02
CA LYS A 133 10.67 13.76 13.21
C LYS A 133 9.80 13.82 14.48
N LYS A 134 10.44 13.67 15.64
CA LYS A 134 9.81 13.85 16.95
C LYS A 134 9.17 15.23 17.14
#